data_AF-A0AAP5QAU2-F1
#
_entry.id   AF-A0AAP5QAU2-F1
#
_cell.length_a   1.000
_cell.length_b   1.000
_cell.length_c   1.000
_cell.angle_alpha   90.00
_cell.angle_beta   90.00
_cell.angle_gamma   90.00
#
_symmetry.space_group_name_H-M   'P 1'
#
loop_
_entity.id
_entity.type
_entity.pdbx_description
1 polymer ?
#
loop_
_entity_poly.entity_id
_entity_poly.type
_entity_poly.pdbx_seq_one_letter_code
_entity_poly.pdbx_strand_id
1 'polypeptide(L)'
;MTNMHLKAVVFDETRYCSDDLVASAGGRIYRTYLFDAELAVHCCELTPSFELWPMYSTPLEDDEEGHVHEQLLAGEDDEIRYYQQRVINSMRPEFVQDLGFHQIDDDETRDEAFERCLEHYRGNVVLETPRFVQSVSA
;
A
#
# COMPACT_ATOMS: atom_id res chain seq x y z
N MET A 1 -22.05 11.94 -11.95
CA MET A 1 -20.62 11.63 -11.91
C MET A 1 -20.40 10.72 -10.72
N THR A 2 -19.98 9.49 -11.02
CA THR A 2 -19.66 8.49 -10.01
C THR A 2 -18.19 8.69 -9.66
N ASN A 3 -17.86 8.71 -8.37
CA ASN A 3 -16.49 8.87 -7.90
C ASN A 3 -16.08 7.63 -7.08
N MET A 4 -14.77 7.42 -7.00
CA MET A 4 -14.12 6.54 -6.03
C MET A 4 -13.22 7.34 -5.10
N HIS A 5 -13.03 6.88 -3.87
CA HIS A 5 -12.13 7.53 -2.90
C HIS A 5 -10.94 6.62 -2.68
N LEU A 6 -9.80 6.94 -3.30
CA LEU A 6 -8.62 6.11 -3.18
C LEU A 6 -7.80 6.51 -1.96
N LYS A 7 -7.32 5.49 -1.26
CA LYS A 7 -6.37 5.63 -0.15
C LYS A 7 -5.31 4.55 -0.28
N ALA A 8 -4.12 4.87 0.20
CA ALA A 8 -3.06 3.90 0.37
C ALA A 8 -2.81 3.65 1.86
N VAL A 9 -2.47 2.42 2.20
CA VAL A 9 -2.11 2.01 3.56
C VAL A 9 -0.80 1.26 3.55
N VAL A 10 0.02 1.47 4.58
CA VAL A 10 1.33 0.84 4.71
C VAL A 10 1.35 -0.10 5.91
N PHE A 11 1.79 -1.33 5.67
CA PHE A 11 2.02 -2.33 6.71
C PHE A 11 3.50 -2.59 6.92
N ASP A 12 3.89 -2.86 8.17
CA ASP A 12 5.19 -3.44 8.50
C ASP A 12 5.13 -4.95 8.23
N GLU A 13 5.80 -5.38 7.17
CA GLU A 13 5.87 -6.78 6.73
C GLU A 13 7.19 -7.44 7.17
N THR A 14 8.02 -6.76 7.98
CA THR A 14 9.36 -7.21 8.40
C THR A 14 9.36 -8.64 8.93
N ARG A 15 8.31 -9.03 9.68
CA ARG A 15 8.19 -10.36 10.30
C ARG A 15 8.07 -11.52 9.31
N TYR A 16 7.79 -11.23 8.04
CA TYR A 16 7.60 -12.22 6.98
C TYR A 16 8.81 -12.32 6.05
N CYS A 17 9.81 -11.47 6.24
CA CYS A 17 11.06 -11.46 5.48
C CYS A 17 12.15 -12.26 6.20
N SER A 18 13.18 -12.67 5.46
CA SER A 18 14.36 -13.30 6.07
C SER A 18 15.18 -12.29 6.87
N ASP A 19 15.84 -12.75 7.94
CA ASP A 19 16.67 -11.90 8.79
C ASP A 19 17.78 -11.17 8.01
N ASP A 20 18.36 -11.83 7.00
CA ASP A 20 19.40 -11.25 6.14
C ASP A 20 18.85 -10.08 5.29
N LEU A 21 17.65 -10.23 4.73
CA LEU A 21 17.00 -9.19 3.94
C LEU A 21 16.60 -8.02 4.84
N VAL A 22 16.06 -8.31 6.02
CA VAL A 22 15.70 -7.31 7.03
C VAL A 22 16.93 -6.52 7.48
N ALA A 23 18.05 -7.19 7.75
CA ALA A 23 19.29 -6.53 8.12
C ALA A 23 19.80 -5.59 7.02
N SER A 24 19.70 -6.02 5.76
CA SER A 24 20.09 -5.22 4.61
C SER A 24 19.15 -4.02 4.39
N ALA A 25 17.87 -4.18 4.70
CA ALA A 25 16.82 -3.15 4.58
C ALA A 25 16.83 -2.08 5.69
N GLY A 26 17.85 -2.01 6.54
CA GLY A 26 17.87 -1.11 7.71
C GLY A 26 16.97 -1.56 8.86
N GLY A 27 16.56 -2.84 8.88
CA GLY A 27 15.80 -3.45 9.97
C GLY A 27 14.28 -3.38 9.83
N ARG A 28 13.74 -2.72 8.79
CA ARG A 28 12.30 -2.68 8.51
C ARG A 28 12.02 -2.78 7.02
N ILE A 29 10.96 -3.52 6.69
CA ILE A 29 10.42 -3.62 5.34
C ILE A 29 8.93 -3.32 5.42
N TYR A 30 8.50 -2.38 4.59
CA TYR A 30 7.12 -1.94 4.50
C TYR A 30 6.50 -2.41 3.20
N ARG A 31 5.18 -2.62 3.21
CA ARG A 31 4.42 -2.86 1.99
C ARG A 31 3.22 -1.94 1.91
N THR A 32 3.08 -1.29 0.76
CA THR A 32 2.00 -0.35 0.48
C THR A 32 0.89 -1.06 -0.26
N TYR A 33 -0.36 -0.78 0.11
CA TYR A 33 -1.56 -1.29 -0.53
C TYR A 33 -2.50 -0.15 -0.90
N LEU A 34 -3.11 -0.22 -2.08
CA LEU A 34 -4.16 0.67 -2.54
C LEU A 34 -5.53 0.06 -2.22
N PHE A 35 -6.48 0.90 -1.85
CA PHE A 35 -7.88 0.49 -1.71
C PHE A 35 -8.84 1.65 -1.97
N ASP A 36 -10.08 1.28 -2.27
CA ASP A 36 -11.18 2.22 -2.41
C ASP A 36 -11.99 2.29 -1.10
N ALA A 37 -11.93 3.45 -0.46
CA ALA A 37 -12.54 3.70 0.84
C ALA A 37 -14.08 3.72 0.80
N GLU A 38 -14.68 3.82 -0.39
CA GLU A 38 -16.14 3.79 -0.58
C GLU A 38 -16.67 2.36 -0.88
N LEU A 39 -15.78 1.38 -1.11
CA LEU A 39 -16.17 0.02 -1.46
C LEU A 39 -15.91 -0.97 -0.31
N ALA A 40 -16.99 -1.40 0.33
CA ALA A 40 -16.95 -2.44 1.36
C ALA A 40 -17.21 -3.83 0.76
N VAL A 41 -16.32 -4.78 1.01
CA VAL A 41 -16.48 -6.20 0.64
C VAL A 41 -16.78 -7.05 1.87
N HIS A 42 -17.55 -8.12 1.69
CA HIS A 42 -17.95 -9.04 2.77
C HIS A 42 -17.44 -10.44 2.45
N CYS A 43 -16.27 -10.80 3.00
CA CYS A 43 -15.63 -12.09 2.77
C CYS A 43 -16.21 -13.17 3.71
N CYS A 44 -17.50 -13.50 3.55
CA CYS A 44 -18.23 -14.48 4.37
C CYS A 44 -18.33 -14.15 5.89
N GLU A 45 -17.78 -13.02 6.32
CA GLU A 45 -17.89 -12.47 7.67
C GLU A 45 -19.02 -11.43 7.77
N LEU A 46 -19.58 -11.23 8.97
CA LEU A 46 -20.56 -10.17 9.23
C LEU A 46 -19.96 -8.76 9.17
N THR A 47 -18.64 -8.64 9.27
CA THR A 47 -17.95 -7.35 9.37
C THR A 47 -17.41 -6.95 8.01
N PRO A 48 -17.63 -5.70 7.56
CA PRO A 48 -17.12 -5.25 6.27
C PRO A 48 -15.59 -5.14 6.28
N SER A 49 -14.99 -5.47 5.15
CA SER A 49 -13.57 -5.36 4.86
C SER A 49 -13.33 -4.46 3.65
N PHE A 50 -12.11 -3.95 3.53
CA PHE A 50 -11.58 -3.41 2.29
C PHE A 50 -10.79 -4.50 1.57
N GLU A 51 -10.83 -4.42 0.25
CA GLU A 51 -9.94 -5.17 -0.64
C GLU A 51 -8.67 -4.35 -0.86
N LEU A 52 -7.54 -4.84 -0.35
CA LEU A 52 -6.26 -4.16 -0.37
C LEU A 52 -5.38 -4.75 -1.47
N TRP A 53 -5.11 -3.94 -2.48
CA TRP A 53 -4.31 -4.33 -3.63
C TRP A 53 -2.85 -3.95 -3.42
N PRO A 54 -1.89 -4.90 -3.48
CA PRO A 54 -0.50 -4.58 -3.22
C PRO A 54 0.03 -3.59 -4.26
N MET A 55 0.98 -2.72 -3.87
CA MET A 55 1.62 -1.79 -4.78
C MET A 55 3.10 -2.09 -4.93
N TYR A 56 3.88 -1.84 -3.88
CA TYR A 56 5.31 -2.11 -3.81
C TYR A 56 5.74 -2.22 -2.35
N SER A 57 6.90 -2.81 -2.16
CA SER A 57 7.60 -2.96 -0.90
C SER A 57 8.78 -2.00 -0.84
N THR A 58 8.94 -1.32 0.29
CA THR A 58 10.03 -0.37 0.52
C THR A 58 10.86 -0.79 1.72
N PRO A 59 12.19 -0.84 1.58
CA PRO A 59 13.05 -0.99 2.74
C PRO A 59 13.13 0.34 3.51
N LEU A 60 13.55 0.31 4.77
CA LEU A 60 13.82 1.54 5.52
C LEU A 60 15.07 2.24 5.02
N GLU A 61 16.10 1.46 4.71
CA GLU A 61 17.36 1.91 4.13
C GLU A 61 17.71 0.97 2.98
N ASP A 62 18.33 1.53 1.94
CA ASP A 62 18.90 0.78 0.82
C ASP A 62 20.28 1.34 0.51
N ASP A 63 21.10 0.55 -0.18
CA ASP A 63 22.39 1.02 -0.66
C ASP A 63 22.23 1.97 -1.86
N GLU A 64 23.33 2.65 -2.24
CA GLU A 64 23.31 3.60 -3.38
C GLU A 64 23.00 2.90 -4.72
N GLU A 65 23.13 1.58 -4.78
CA GLU A 65 22.90 0.76 -5.96
C GLU A 65 21.47 0.16 -6.01
N GLY A 66 20.70 0.25 -4.92
CA GLY A 66 19.30 -0.19 -4.85
C GLY A 66 19.12 -1.70 -4.72
N HIS A 67 20.09 -2.43 -4.20
CA HIS A 67 20.04 -3.90 -4.20
C HIS A 67 18.90 -4.49 -3.38
N VAL A 68 18.54 -3.86 -2.26
CA VAL A 68 17.45 -4.37 -1.42
C VAL A 68 16.12 -4.17 -2.13
N HIS A 69 15.95 -3.02 -2.77
CA HIS A 69 14.78 -2.75 -3.61
C HIS A 69 14.65 -3.77 -4.75
N GLU A 70 15.73 -4.10 -5.46
CA GLU A 70 15.70 -5.13 -6.51
C GLU A 70 15.33 -6.52 -5.97
N GLN A 71 15.85 -6.89 -4.79
CA GLN A 71 15.50 -8.16 -4.14
C GLN A 71 14.03 -8.21 -3.69
N LEU A 72 13.52 -7.10 -3.16
CA LEU A 72 12.12 -6.97 -2.79
C LEU A 72 11.22 -7.09 -4.03
N LEU A 73 11.55 -6.37 -5.11
CA LEU A 73 10.81 -6.42 -6.38
C LEU A 73 10.76 -7.84 -6.96
N ALA A 74 11.85 -8.60 -6.86
CA ALA A 74 11.89 -10.00 -7.31
C ALA A 74 11.02 -10.95 -6.48
N GLY A 75 10.74 -10.59 -5.22
CA GLY A 75 9.93 -11.37 -4.28
C GLY A 75 8.48 -10.89 -4.13
N GLU A 76 8.08 -9.84 -4.86
CA GLU A 76 6.74 -9.30 -4.78
C GLU A 76 5.68 -10.24 -5.36
N ASP A 77 4.52 -10.26 -4.72
CA ASP A 77 3.33 -10.95 -5.17
C ASP A 77 2.20 -9.95 -5.48
N ASP A 78 1.21 -10.37 -6.25
CA ASP A 78 -0.01 -9.61 -6.50
C ASP A 78 -1.17 -10.09 -5.62
N GLU A 79 -0.89 -10.68 -4.45
CA GLU A 79 -1.93 -11.24 -3.57
C GLU A 79 -2.72 -10.11 -2.89
N ILE A 80 -4.00 -10.04 -3.24
CA ILE A 80 -4.98 -9.16 -2.63
C ILE A 80 -5.18 -9.56 -1.16
N ARG A 81 -5.15 -8.57 -0.26
CA ARG A 81 -5.40 -8.77 1.17
C ARG A 81 -6.78 -8.22 1.54
N TYR A 82 -7.48 -8.90 2.45
CA TYR A 82 -8.75 -8.42 2.98
C TYR A 82 -8.57 -8.00 4.44
N TYR A 83 -8.83 -6.71 4.72
CA TYR A 83 -8.72 -6.17 6.08
C TYR A 83 -10.01 -5.49 6.51
N GLN A 84 -10.43 -5.75 7.74
CA GLN A 84 -11.64 -5.15 8.31
C GLN A 84 -11.57 -3.62 8.27
N GLN A 85 -12.64 -2.97 7.81
CA GLN A 85 -12.70 -1.51 7.69
C GLN A 85 -12.37 -0.82 9.01
N ARG A 86 -12.83 -1.38 10.13
CA ARG A 86 -12.55 -0.84 11.47
C ARG A 86 -11.05 -0.76 11.76
N VAL A 87 -10.28 -1.76 11.34
CA VAL A 87 -8.82 -1.80 11.56
C VAL A 87 -8.17 -0.67 10.78
N ILE A 88 -8.43 -0.60 9.47
CA ILE A 88 -7.87 0.43 8.57
C ILE A 88 -8.27 1.84 9.01
N ASN A 89 -9.55 2.06 9.33
CA ASN A 89 -10.04 3.36 9.79
C ASN A 89 -9.50 3.77 11.17
N SER A 90 -8.94 2.82 11.94
CA SER A 90 -8.29 3.10 13.23
C SER A 90 -6.76 3.22 13.14
N MET A 91 -6.17 3.02 11.96
CA MET A 91 -4.74 3.14 11.77
C MET A 91 -4.29 4.58 11.99
N ARG A 92 -3.03 4.71 12.44
CA ARG A 92 -2.45 6.03 12.68
C ARG A 92 -2.24 6.72 11.31
N PRO A 93 -2.49 8.04 11.20
CA PRO A 93 -2.45 8.75 9.92
C PRO A 93 -1.11 8.65 9.16
N GLU A 94 0.01 8.41 9.83
CA GLU A 94 1.31 8.23 9.18
C GLU A 94 1.44 6.92 8.38
N PHE A 95 0.53 5.96 8.56
CA PHE A 95 0.47 4.72 7.78
C PHE A 95 -0.64 4.75 6.73
N VAL A 96 -1.37 5.86 6.60
CA VAL A 96 -2.49 5.98 5.66
C VAL A 96 -2.36 7.28 4.88
N GLN A 97 -2.27 7.15 3.56
CA GLN A 97 -2.27 8.30 2.66
C GLN A 97 -3.62 8.43 1.96
N ASP A 98 -4.24 9.59 2.10
CA ASP A 98 -5.44 9.95 1.34
C ASP A 98 -5.04 10.45 -0.05
N LEU A 99 -5.48 9.75 -1.09
CA LEU A 99 -5.18 10.07 -2.49
C LEU A 99 -6.32 10.89 -3.13
N GLY A 100 -7.42 11.08 -2.41
CA GLY A 100 -8.55 11.88 -2.82
C GLY A 100 -9.58 11.14 -3.67
N PHE A 101 -10.49 11.93 -4.24
CA PHE A 101 -11.57 11.41 -5.09
C PHE A 101 -11.12 11.36 -6.55
N HIS A 102 -11.39 10.24 -7.19
CA HIS A 102 -11.14 10.01 -8.60
C HIS A 102 -12.46 9.83 -9.34
N GLN A 103 -12.56 10.44 -10.51
CA GLN A 103 -13.72 10.31 -11.38
C GLN A 103 -13.71 8.95 -12.09
N ILE A 104 -14.90 8.36 -12.20
CA ILE A 104 -15.16 7.18 -13.02
C ILE A 104 -15.88 7.69 -14.28
N ASP A 105 -15.30 7.41 -15.44
CA ASP A 105 -15.84 7.84 -16.72
C ASP A 105 -17.16 7.11 -17.03
N ASP A 106 -18.04 7.73 -17.83
CA ASP A 106 -19.39 7.20 -18.08
C ASP A 106 -19.37 5.86 -18.85
N ASP A 107 -18.27 5.55 -19.53
CA ASP A 107 -18.01 4.32 -20.28
C ASP A 107 -17.08 3.33 -19.56
N GLU A 108 -16.65 3.64 -18.33
CA GLU A 108 -15.74 2.83 -17.51
C GLU A 108 -16.50 2.25 -16.29
N THR A 109 -16.23 0.99 -15.96
CA THR A 109 -16.68 0.40 -14.70
C THR A 109 -15.82 0.87 -13.53
N ARG A 110 -16.31 0.71 -12.30
CA ARG A 110 -15.52 1.06 -11.11
C ARG A 110 -14.23 0.25 -11.02
N ASP A 111 -14.29 -1.03 -11.41
CA ASP A 111 -13.14 -1.94 -11.36
C ASP A 111 -12.09 -1.54 -12.40
N GLU A 112 -12.50 -1.23 -13.64
CA GLU A 112 -11.60 -0.70 -14.68
C GLU A 112 -10.94 0.63 -14.24
N ALA A 113 -11.73 1.54 -13.66
CA ALA A 113 -11.21 2.79 -13.11
C ALA A 113 -10.18 2.56 -12.00
N PHE A 114 -10.47 1.61 -11.11
CA PHE A 114 -9.57 1.22 -10.02
C PHE A 114 -8.27 0.64 -10.57
N GLU A 115 -8.33 -0.31 -11.52
CA GLU A 115 -7.15 -0.91 -12.16
C GLU A 115 -6.27 0.14 -12.83
N ARG A 116 -6.87 1.06 -13.60
CA ARG A 116 -6.15 2.19 -14.22
C ARG A 116 -5.44 3.05 -13.19
N CYS A 117 -6.10 3.37 -12.07
CA CYS A 117 -5.47 4.12 -10.99
C CYS A 117 -4.38 3.31 -10.28
N LEU A 118 -4.59 2.01 -10.06
CA LEU A 118 -3.59 1.13 -9.47
C LEU A 118 -2.31 1.09 -10.32
N GLU A 119 -2.43 0.91 -11.63
CA GLU A 119 -1.29 0.97 -12.56
C GLU A 119 -0.58 2.33 -12.51
N HIS A 120 -1.34 3.43 -12.48
CA HIS A 120 -0.78 4.77 -12.37
C HIS A 120 0.07 4.93 -11.10
N TYR A 121 -0.48 4.53 -9.94
CA TYR A 121 0.19 4.68 -8.66
C TYR A 121 1.37 3.70 -8.50
N ARG A 122 1.27 2.47 -9.02
CA ARG A 122 2.39 1.51 -9.03
C ARG A 122 3.56 2.02 -9.88
N GLY A 123 3.29 2.57 -11.06
CA GLY A 123 4.35 2.94 -12.02
C GLY A 123 4.94 4.33 -11.83
N ASN A 124 4.24 5.27 -11.19
CA ASN A 124 4.60 6.69 -11.25
C ASN A 124 4.71 7.39 -9.89
N VAL A 125 4.29 6.75 -8.79
CA VAL A 125 4.17 7.42 -7.49
C VAL A 125 4.75 6.55 -6.38
N VAL A 126 5.93 6.94 -5.88
CA VAL A 126 6.40 6.48 -4.57
C VAL A 126 5.66 7.29 -3.50
N LEU A 127 4.85 6.60 -2.72
CA LEU A 127 4.06 7.12 -1.62
C LEU A 127 4.97 7.08 -0.40
N GLU A 128 5.39 8.27 0.03
CA GLU A 128 6.27 8.46 1.19
C GLU A 128 5.52 8.13 2.49
N THR A 129 5.37 6.84 2.76
CA THR A 129 4.78 6.31 3.98
C THR A 129 5.54 5.05 4.43
N PRO A 130 5.89 4.93 5.73
CA PRO A 130 5.57 5.86 6.80
C PRO A 130 6.54 7.04 6.78
N ARG A 131 6.03 8.26 7.04
CA ARG A 131 6.89 9.40 7.36
C ARG A 131 7.56 9.16 8.71
N PHE A 132 8.55 8.26 8.76
CA PHE A 132 9.57 8.36 9.77
C PHE A 132 10.25 9.68 9.46
N VAL A 133 9.88 10.70 10.25
CA VAL A 133 10.73 11.86 10.44
C VAL A 133 12.13 11.27 10.58
N GLN A 134 12.97 11.50 9.58
CA GLN A 134 14.41 11.31 9.74
C GLN A 134 14.71 11.99 11.06
N SER A 135 14.98 11.20 12.10
CA SER A 135 15.52 11.74 13.32
C SER A 135 16.85 12.31 12.87
N VAL A 136 16.85 13.61 12.60
CA VAL A 136 18.05 14.40 12.46
C VAL A 136 18.83 14.11 13.74
N SER A 137 19.86 13.29 13.60
CA SER A 137 20.83 13.05 14.66
C SER A 137 21.34 14.41 15.09
N ALA A 138 20.93 14.84 16.28
CA ALA A 138 21.45 16.04 16.93
C ALA A 138 22.89 15.81 17.40
#